data_AF-A0A7W0VAS6-F1
#
_entry.id   AF-A0A7W0VAS6-F1
#
_cell.length_a   1.000
_cell.length_b   1.000
_cell.length_c   1.000
_cell.angle_alpha   90.00
_cell.angle_beta   90.00
_cell.angle_gamma   90.00
#
_symmetry.space_group_name_H-M   'P 1'
#
loop_
_entity.id
_entity.type
_entity.pdbx_description
1 polymer ?
#
loop_
_entity_poly.entity_id
_entity_poly.type
_entity_poly.pdbx_seq_one_letter_code
_entity_poly.pdbx_strand_id
1 'polypeptide(L)'
;MGTLLCAFLVGCTGEPVGRICDLGTESPAATEVVVASPSLDCVSRTCLRVPLSRELPPGGSFPAGNNGLCTAECSADEDCDRVPESPCVSGFTCGVAVTVGPFCCRKFCICKDYVVVPESGQLTTPKACDASNNDNACCNLSGRSGNSAYPLCQ
;
A
#
# COMPACT_ATOMS: atom_id res chain seq x y z
N MET A 1 21.08 -4.39 -47.66
CA MET A 1 19.90 -4.11 -46.83
C MET A 1 20.07 -4.81 -45.50
N GLY A 2 20.53 -4.10 -44.47
CA GLY A 2 20.58 -4.60 -43.09
C GLY A 2 19.43 -3.98 -42.32
N THR A 3 18.43 -4.80 -41.96
CA THR A 3 17.29 -4.36 -41.16
C THR A 3 17.70 -4.40 -39.69
N LEU A 4 17.86 -3.22 -39.09
CA LEU A 4 18.11 -3.04 -37.67
C LEU A 4 16.80 -3.34 -36.91
N LEU A 5 16.76 -4.43 -36.16
CA LEU A 5 15.64 -4.78 -35.29
C LEU A 5 15.86 -4.09 -33.93
N CYS A 6 15.20 -2.95 -33.70
CA CYS A 6 15.15 -2.34 -32.36
C CYS A 6 14.17 -3.13 -31.49
N ALA A 7 14.69 -3.92 -30.55
CA ALA A 7 13.91 -4.51 -29.47
C ALA A 7 13.61 -3.43 -28.43
N PHE A 8 12.36 -2.98 -28.36
CA PHE A 8 11.88 -2.12 -27.28
C PHE A 8 11.81 -2.95 -25.99
N LEU A 9 12.69 -2.65 -25.04
CA LEU A 9 12.57 -3.08 -23.65
C LEU A 9 11.32 -2.38 -23.06
N VAL A 10 10.18 -3.08 -23.03
CA VAL A 10 9.06 -2.66 -22.20
C VAL A 10 9.49 -2.90 -20.75
N GLY A 11 9.98 -1.86 -20.09
CA GLY A 11 10.26 -1.91 -18.66
C GLY A 11 8.98 -2.26 -17.92
N CYS A 12 8.97 -3.41 -17.25
CA CYS A 12 7.95 -3.75 -16.26
C CYS A 12 8.05 -2.69 -15.16
N THR A 13 7.21 -1.67 -15.21
CA THR A 13 7.29 -0.50 -14.34
C THR A 13 6.20 -0.61 -13.28
N GLY A 14 6.36 -1.60 -12.39
CA GLY A 14 5.43 -1.86 -11.29
C GLY A 14 5.62 -3.26 -10.72
N GLU A 15 5.64 -3.36 -9.39
CA GLU A 15 5.53 -4.66 -8.72
C GLU A 15 4.05 -5.09 -8.75
N PRO A 16 3.70 -6.28 -9.28
CA PRO A 16 2.30 -6.67 -9.44
C PRO A 16 1.58 -6.75 -8.09
N VAL A 17 0.49 -6.02 -7.92
CA VAL A 17 -0.32 -5.96 -6.70
C VAL A 17 -1.68 -6.64 -6.86
N GLY A 18 -2.29 -6.98 -5.73
CA GLY A 18 -3.69 -7.40 -5.66
C GLY A 18 -3.95 -8.91 -5.65
N ARG A 19 -2.91 -9.75 -5.63
CA ARG A 19 -3.06 -11.18 -5.32
C ARG A 19 -3.45 -11.37 -3.86
N ILE A 20 -4.22 -12.42 -3.56
CA ILE A 20 -4.50 -12.78 -2.16
C ILE A 20 -3.22 -13.31 -1.52
N CYS A 21 -2.97 -12.90 -0.27
CA CYS A 21 -1.84 -13.35 0.53
C CYS A 21 -2.26 -13.62 1.97
N ASP A 22 -1.49 -14.46 2.64
CA ASP A 22 -1.67 -14.78 4.05
C ASP A 22 -0.97 -13.72 4.93
N LEU A 23 -1.65 -13.24 5.97
CA LEU A 23 -1.10 -12.32 6.97
C LEU A 23 -0.36 -13.06 8.10
N GLY A 24 -0.16 -14.37 7.96
CA GLY A 24 0.42 -15.23 8.98
C GLY A 24 -0.56 -15.51 10.12
N THR A 25 -0.06 -15.41 11.34
CA THR A 25 -0.83 -15.67 12.56
C THR A 25 -1.74 -14.52 12.97
N GLU A 26 -1.70 -13.40 12.26
CA GLU A 26 -2.51 -12.22 12.56
C GLU A 26 -3.99 -12.47 12.26
N SER A 27 -4.86 -12.20 13.23
CA SER A 27 -6.32 -12.23 13.04
C SER A 27 -6.87 -10.81 13.13
N PRO A 28 -6.79 -10.04 12.04
CA PRO A 28 -7.16 -8.63 12.02
C PRO A 28 -8.63 -8.44 12.38
N ALA A 29 -8.91 -7.54 13.33
CA ALA A 29 -10.27 -7.06 13.51
C ALA A 29 -10.76 -6.34 12.23
N ALA A 30 -12.08 -6.27 12.05
CA ALA A 30 -12.67 -5.66 10.85
C ALA A 30 -12.26 -4.18 10.63
N THR A 31 -11.85 -3.51 11.70
CA THR A 31 -11.47 -2.09 11.72
C THR A 31 -9.96 -1.85 11.71
N GLU A 32 -9.15 -2.91 11.65
CA GLU A 32 -7.70 -2.81 11.73
C GLU A 32 -7.03 -2.83 10.36
N VAL A 33 -5.95 -2.06 10.24
CA VAL A 33 -5.01 -2.17 9.14
C VAL A 33 -3.87 -3.08 9.60
N VAL A 34 -3.56 -4.10 8.80
CA VAL A 34 -2.43 -5.02 9.08
C VAL A 34 -1.50 -5.05 7.89
N VAL A 35 -0.21 -4.86 8.19
CA VAL A 35 0.89 -4.99 7.24
C VAL A 35 1.73 -6.19 7.69
N ALA A 36 1.66 -7.28 6.94
CA ALA A 36 2.53 -8.44 7.15
C ALA A 36 3.73 -8.37 6.20
N SER A 37 4.92 -8.32 6.77
CA SER A 37 6.18 -8.34 6.05
C SER A 37 7.27 -9.02 6.90
N PRO A 38 8.01 -10.01 6.36
CA PRO A 38 7.95 -10.47 4.97
C PRO A 38 6.76 -11.41 4.72
N SER A 39 6.01 -11.17 3.64
CA SER A 39 5.05 -12.13 3.07
C SER A 39 5.75 -12.98 2.02
N LEU A 40 5.55 -14.30 2.06
CA LEU A 40 6.13 -15.22 1.08
C LEU A 40 5.29 -15.38 -0.18
N ASP A 41 4.02 -14.96 -0.13
CA ASP A 41 3.08 -15.05 -1.26
C ASP A 41 3.26 -13.89 -2.25
N CYS A 42 3.83 -12.78 -1.79
CA CYS A 42 3.96 -11.54 -2.55
C CYS A 42 5.38 -11.36 -3.09
N VAL A 43 5.49 -10.99 -4.36
CA VAL A 43 6.78 -10.62 -4.99
C VAL A 43 7.46 -9.48 -4.23
N SER A 44 6.67 -8.47 -3.85
CA SER A 44 7.06 -7.32 -3.04
C SER A 44 7.31 -7.61 -1.55
N ARG A 45 7.11 -8.87 -1.12
CA ARG A 45 7.20 -9.30 0.27
C ARG A 45 6.26 -8.58 1.24
N THR A 46 5.23 -7.90 0.74
CA THR A 46 4.31 -7.14 1.60
C THR A 46 2.86 -7.54 1.34
N CYS A 47 2.19 -7.98 2.40
CA CYS A 47 0.77 -8.28 2.41
C CYS A 47 0.04 -7.23 3.24
N LEU A 48 -1.00 -6.63 2.67
CA LEU A 48 -1.76 -5.55 3.31
C LEU A 48 -3.23 -5.91 3.38
N ARG A 49 -3.82 -5.72 4.56
CA ARG A 49 -5.26 -5.69 4.74
C ARG A 49 -5.65 -4.34 5.29
N VAL A 50 -6.61 -3.70 4.62
CA VAL A 50 -7.24 -2.45 5.08
C VAL A 50 -8.71 -2.72 5.42
N PRO A 51 -9.31 -1.96 6.35
CA PRO A 51 -10.73 -2.07 6.67
C PRO A 51 -11.62 -1.80 5.46
N LEU A 52 -12.68 -2.58 5.33
CA LEU A 52 -13.73 -2.32 4.36
C LEU A 52 -14.59 -1.14 4.83
N SER A 53 -14.38 0.03 4.22
CA SER A 53 -15.01 1.30 4.62
C SER A 53 -16.18 1.71 3.72
N ARG A 54 -16.57 0.85 2.78
CA ARG A 54 -17.65 1.10 1.80
C ARG A 54 -18.23 -0.22 1.28
N GLU A 55 -19.34 -0.13 0.56
CA GLU A 55 -19.89 -1.27 -0.18
C GLU A 55 -19.00 -1.61 -1.39
N LEU A 56 -18.81 -2.91 -1.63
CA LEU A 56 -18.02 -3.42 -2.75
C LEU A 56 -18.74 -3.21 -4.08
N PRO A 57 -18.03 -2.89 -5.17
CA PRO A 57 -18.62 -2.88 -6.50
C PRO A 57 -19.00 -4.30 -6.97
N PRO A 58 -19.90 -4.43 -7.95
CA PRO A 58 -20.21 -5.73 -8.56
C PRO A 58 -18.95 -6.45 -9.05
N GLY A 59 -18.80 -7.72 -8.67
CA GLY A 59 -17.64 -8.54 -9.00
C GLY A 59 -16.43 -8.35 -8.06
N GLY A 60 -16.48 -7.37 -7.17
CA GLY A 60 -15.48 -7.19 -6.11
C GLY A 60 -15.69 -8.19 -4.98
N SER A 61 -14.60 -8.55 -4.30
CA SER A 61 -14.67 -9.31 -3.05
C SER A 61 -13.67 -8.80 -2.04
N PHE A 62 -13.98 -8.99 -0.75
CA PHE A 62 -13.08 -8.66 0.35
C PHE A 62 -12.46 -9.94 0.92
N PRO A 63 -11.14 -10.00 1.19
CA PRO A 63 -10.50 -11.22 1.67
C PRO A 63 -11.09 -11.67 3.01
N ALA A 64 -11.35 -12.97 3.18
CA ALA A 64 -11.87 -13.55 4.41
C ALA A 64 -10.74 -14.05 5.33
N GLY A 65 -11.02 -14.15 6.63
CA GLY A 65 -10.06 -14.67 7.63
C GLY A 65 -8.80 -13.81 7.72
N ASN A 66 -7.65 -14.46 7.80
CA ASN A 66 -6.33 -13.83 7.93
C ASN A 66 -5.70 -13.45 6.58
N ASN A 67 -6.52 -13.26 5.54
CA ASN A 67 -6.01 -12.91 4.22
C ASN A 67 -5.94 -11.39 4.02
N GLY A 68 -4.96 -10.94 3.25
CA GLY A 68 -4.85 -9.59 2.72
C GLY A 68 -4.72 -9.60 1.20
N LEU A 69 -4.28 -8.48 0.65
CA LEU A 69 -3.82 -8.37 -0.73
C LEU A 69 -2.34 -8.02 -0.78
N CYS A 70 -1.61 -8.65 -1.68
CA CYS A 70 -0.24 -8.28 -1.98
C CYS A 70 -0.21 -6.82 -2.42
N THR A 71 0.68 -6.05 -1.81
CA THR A 71 0.87 -4.63 -2.11
C THR A 71 2.35 -4.36 -2.32
N ALA A 72 2.68 -3.25 -2.97
CA ALA A 72 4.03 -2.71 -3.01
C ALA A 72 4.05 -1.31 -2.39
N GLU A 73 5.24 -0.82 -2.09
CA GLU A 73 5.42 0.62 -1.85
C GLU A 73 5.25 1.38 -3.17
N CYS A 74 4.76 2.61 -3.08
CA CYS A 74 4.45 3.42 -4.24
C CYS A 74 4.76 4.90 -3.97
N SER A 75 4.99 5.64 -5.04
CA SER A 75 5.06 7.10 -5.03
C SER A 75 3.78 7.71 -5.61
N ALA A 76 3.19 7.04 -6.59
CA ALA A 76 2.00 7.48 -7.32
C ALA A 76 1.08 6.30 -7.72
N ASP A 77 -0.13 6.61 -8.20
CA ASP A 77 -1.14 5.61 -8.56
C ASP A 77 -0.67 4.70 -9.71
N GLU A 78 0.19 5.21 -10.60
CA GLU A 78 0.73 4.44 -11.73
C GLU A 78 1.64 3.28 -11.30
N ASP A 79 2.21 3.32 -10.10
CA ASP A 79 3.09 2.26 -9.58
C ASP A 79 2.29 1.00 -9.19
N CYS A 80 0.95 1.08 -9.17
CA CYS A 80 0.07 0.10 -8.57
C CYS A 80 -0.62 -0.80 -9.61
N ASP A 81 0.19 -1.52 -10.38
CA ASP A 81 -0.27 -2.43 -11.43
C ASP A 81 -1.03 -3.64 -10.86
N ARG A 82 -2.34 -3.65 -11.12
CA ARG A 82 -3.24 -4.71 -10.68
C ARG A 82 -3.02 -5.99 -11.49
N VAL A 83 -2.90 -7.13 -10.81
CA VAL A 83 -2.97 -8.45 -11.47
C VAL A 83 -4.39 -8.80 -11.92
N PRO A 84 -4.57 -9.55 -13.04
CA PRO A 84 -5.89 -9.91 -13.54
C PRO A 84 -6.76 -10.68 -12.52
N GLU A 85 -6.13 -11.50 -11.68
CA GLU A 85 -6.82 -12.34 -10.68
C GLU A 85 -7.24 -11.56 -9.42
N SER A 86 -6.92 -10.27 -9.33
CA SER A 86 -7.20 -9.49 -8.13
C SER A 86 -8.71 -9.39 -7.88
N PRO A 87 -9.16 -9.52 -6.62
CA PRO A 87 -10.55 -9.28 -6.27
C PRO A 87 -10.93 -7.78 -6.22
N CYS A 88 -9.94 -6.88 -6.38
CA CYS A 88 -10.14 -5.43 -6.40
C CYS A 88 -10.48 -4.94 -7.81
N VAL A 89 -11.74 -4.60 -8.08
CA VAL A 89 -12.23 -4.28 -9.44
C VAL A 89 -11.80 -2.88 -9.87
N SER A 90 -11.91 -1.86 -9.00
CA SER A 90 -11.65 -0.47 -9.40
C SER A 90 -10.16 -0.10 -9.44
N GLY A 91 -9.26 -1.08 -9.26
CA GLY A 91 -7.82 -0.87 -9.21
C GLY A 91 -7.31 -0.35 -7.86
N PHE A 92 -6.05 0.08 -7.85
CA PHE A 92 -5.34 0.48 -6.64
C PHE A 92 -5.01 1.97 -6.68
N THR A 93 -4.89 2.59 -5.50
CA THR A 93 -4.39 3.95 -5.31
C THR A 93 -3.18 3.92 -4.42
N CYS A 94 -2.25 4.84 -4.64
CA CYS A 94 -1.10 5.02 -3.78
C CYS A 94 -1.43 5.90 -2.57
N GLY A 95 -1.28 5.36 -1.36
CA GLY A 95 -1.59 6.13 -0.15
C GLY A 95 -1.01 5.54 1.13
N VAL A 96 -1.10 6.31 2.21
CA VAL A 96 -0.63 5.86 3.53
C VAL A 96 -1.66 4.92 4.15
N ALA A 97 -1.24 3.69 4.43
CA ALA A 97 -2.09 2.69 5.07
C ALA A 97 -2.03 2.78 6.62
N VAL A 98 -0.85 3.10 7.18
CA VAL A 98 -0.62 3.11 8.64
C VAL A 98 0.09 4.37 9.09
N THR A 99 -0.31 4.89 10.26
CA THR A 99 0.27 6.11 10.87
C THR A 99 1.05 5.82 12.15
N VAL A 100 1.33 4.54 12.41
CA VAL A 100 2.10 4.07 13.57
C VAL A 100 2.90 2.82 13.19
N GLY A 101 3.93 2.49 13.99
CA GLY A 101 4.72 1.28 13.82
C GLY A 101 5.81 1.38 12.75
N PRO A 102 6.44 0.24 12.37
CA PRO A 102 7.62 0.22 11.49
C PRO A 102 7.31 0.64 10.05
N PHE A 103 6.04 0.58 9.64
CA PHE A 103 5.58 1.02 8.33
C PHE A 103 4.97 2.42 8.33
N CYS A 104 5.13 3.16 9.44
CA CYS A 104 4.45 4.43 9.61
C CYS A 104 4.68 5.39 8.43
N CYS A 105 3.60 5.95 7.90
CA CYS A 105 3.64 6.96 6.84
C CYS A 105 4.30 6.51 5.54
N ARG A 106 4.59 5.21 5.39
CA ARG A 106 4.93 4.63 4.09
C ARG A 106 3.67 4.55 3.25
N LYS A 107 3.85 4.78 1.96
CA LYS A 107 2.77 4.68 0.98
C LYS A 107 2.76 3.27 0.40
N PHE A 108 1.56 2.72 0.26
CA PHE A 108 1.31 1.42 -0.32
C PHE A 108 0.19 1.51 -1.35
N CYS A 109 0.15 0.53 -2.25
CA CYS A 109 -0.97 0.32 -3.15
C CYS A 109 -2.19 -0.22 -2.40
N ILE A 110 -3.21 0.61 -2.25
CA ILE A 110 -4.44 0.29 -1.52
C ILE A 110 -5.58 0.07 -2.51
N CYS A 111 -6.33 -1.01 -2.33
CA CYS A 111 -7.48 -1.30 -3.19
C CYS A 111 -8.56 -0.21 -3.06
N LYS A 112 -8.93 0.42 -4.18
CA LYS A 112 -9.93 1.51 -4.24
C LYS A 112 -11.34 1.05 -3.82
N ASP A 113 -11.62 -0.24 -3.90
CA ASP A 113 -12.92 -0.80 -3.50
C ASP A 113 -13.10 -0.87 -1.98
N TYR A 114 -12.02 -0.85 -1.22
CA TYR A 114 -12.08 -1.02 0.24
C TYR A 114 -12.10 0.31 0.99
N VAL A 115 -11.70 1.40 0.33
CA VAL A 115 -11.56 2.71 0.95
C VAL A 115 -12.39 3.76 0.23
N VAL A 116 -12.72 4.84 0.94
CA VAL A 116 -13.36 6.01 0.32
C VAL A 116 -12.27 6.84 -0.35
N VAL A 117 -12.25 6.81 -1.68
CA VAL A 117 -11.34 7.63 -2.50
C VAL A 117 -12.02 8.97 -2.79
N PRO A 118 -11.39 10.11 -2.47
CA PRO A 118 -11.91 11.45 -2.82
C PRO A 118 -12.06 11.66 -4.33
N GLU A 119 -12.79 12.70 -4.75
CA GLU A 119 -12.95 13.06 -6.17
C GLU A 119 -11.62 13.37 -6.88
N SER A 120 -10.60 13.77 -6.13
CA SER A 120 -9.23 13.95 -6.65
C SER A 120 -8.59 12.64 -7.11
N GLY A 121 -9.15 11.48 -6.76
CA GLY A 121 -8.62 10.16 -7.08
C GLY A 121 -7.50 9.68 -6.17
N GLN A 122 -7.06 10.51 -5.22
CA GLN A 122 -5.93 10.25 -4.33
C GLN A 122 -6.36 10.30 -2.86
N LEU A 123 -5.83 9.37 -2.06
CA LEU A 123 -6.03 9.38 -0.61
C LEU A 123 -5.31 10.59 0.00
N THR A 124 -6.00 11.29 0.90
CA THR A 124 -5.41 12.40 1.65
C THR A 124 -4.34 11.86 2.60
N THR A 125 -3.14 12.45 2.57
CA THR A 125 -2.10 12.15 3.57
C THR A 125 -2.63 12.44 4.97
N PRO A 126 -2.58 11.46 5.91
CA PRO A 126 -3.00 11.71 7.29
C PRO A 126 -2.20 12.84 7.92
N LYS A 127 -2.83 13.65 8.79
CA LYS A 127 -2.12 14.70 9.55
C LYS A 127 -0.98 14.15 10.42
N ALA A 128 -1.13 12.90 10.87
CA ALA A 128 -0.08 12.16 11.57
C ALA A 128 1.11 11.80 10.67
N CYS A 129 1.07 12.08 9.38
CA CYS A 129 2.15 11.86 8.42
C CYS A 129 2.68 13.15 7.78
N ASP A 130 2.20 14.30 8.25
CA ASP A 130 2.79 15.58 7.90
C ASP A 130 4.18 15.68 8.52
N ALA A 131 5.21 15.84 7.69
CA ALA A 131 6.60 15.94 8.15
C ALA A 131 6.85 17.19 9.00
N SER A 132 6.05 18.26 8.81
CA SER A 132 6.11 19.50 9.58
C SER A 132 5.43 19.40 10.95
N ASN A 133 4.69 18.32 11.20
CA ASN A 133 4.04 18.07 12.48
C ASN A 133 5.03 17.42 13.46
N ASN A 134 5.45 18.17 14.47
CA ASN A 134 6.38 17.70 15.51
C ASN A 134 5.77 16.68 16.47
N ASP A 135 4.43 16.58 16.53
CA ASP A 135 3.73 15.61 17.38
C ASP A 135 3.68 14.20 16.74
N ASN A 136 4.12 14.07 15.49
CA ASN A 136 4.19 12.79 14.79
C ASN A 136 5.37 11.94 15.34
N ALA A 137 5.11 10.70 15.74
CA ALA A 137 6.10 9.78 16.31
C ALA A 137 6.83 8.88 15.28
N CYS A 138 6.68 9.16 13.98
CA CYS A 138 7.19 8.29 12.92
C CYS A 138 8.62 8.63 12.54
N CYS A 139 9.53 7.87 13.14
CA CYS A 139 10.98 8.11 13.05
C CYS A 139 11.62 7.70 11.74
N ASN A 140 10.88 7.01 10.86
CA ASN A 140 11.31 6.67 9.51
C ASN A 140 11.16 7.83 8.51
N LEU A 141 10.58 8.96 8.91
CA LEU A 141 10.50 10.14 8.06
C LEU A 141 11.84 10.89 8.01
N SER A 142 12.15 11.47 6.85
CA SER A 142 13.40 12.19 6.58
C SER A 142 13.65 13.32 7.58
N GLY A 143 14.90 13.44 8.06
CA GLY A 143 15.35 14.52 8.93
C GLY A 143 14.94 14.38 10.41
N ARG A 144 14.43 13.21 10.82
CA ARG A 144 13.99 12.95 12.19
C ARG A 144 14.99 12.22 13.06
N SER A 145 15.73 11.26 12.51
CA SER A 145 16.77 10.54 13.25
C SER A 145 17.86 11.51 13.74
N GLY A 146 18.12 11.50 15.04
CA GLY A 146 19.13 12.36 15.68
C GLY A 146 18.78 13.86 15.73
N ASN A 147 17.53 14.23 15.45
CA ASN A 147 17.08 15.63 15.48
C ASN A 147 16.37 15.95 16.80
N SER A 148 16.84 16.98 17.51
CA SER A 148 16.31 17.38 18.82
C SER A 148 14.85 17.84 18.81
N ALA A 149 14.32 18.21 17.64
CA ALA A 149 12.88 18.49 17.47
C ALA A 149 12.00 17.23 17.59
N TYR A 150 12.58 16.03 17.44
CA TYR A 150 11.88 14.74 17.49
C TYR A 150 12.56 13.81 18.52
N PRO A 151 12.39 14.07 19.83
CA PRO A 151 13.14 13.37 20.88
C PRO A 151 12.86 11.87 20.98
N LEU A 152 11.77 11.39 20.37
CA LEU A 152 11.42 9.97 20.27
C LEU A 152 12.18 9.23 19.15
N CYS A 153 12.90 9.95 18.30
CA CYS A 153 13.57 9.44 17.10
C CYS A 153 15.10 9.54 17.22
N GLN A 154 15.65 9.03 18.31
CA GLN A 154 17.10 8.97 18.55
C GLN A 154 17.75 7.81 17.79
#